data_AF-A0A950RDE4-F1
#
_entry.id   AF-A0A950RDE4-F1
#
_cell.length_a   1.000
_cell.length_b   1.000
_cell.length_c   1.000
_cell.angle_alpha   90.00
_cell.angle_beta   90.00
_cell.angle_gamma   90.00
#
_symmetry.space_group_name_H-M   'P 1'
#
loop_
_entity.id
_entity.type
_entity.pdbx_description
1 polymer ?
#
loop_
_entity_poly.entity_id
_entity_poly.type
_entity_poly.pdbx_seq_one_letter_code
_entity_poly.pdbx_strand_id
1 'polypeptide(L)'
;MSPEQPEEPSGPRNRSRELLARTSLALPRARVKDKPHPATPSGQEASRAAPAPLRGPAEYLSVKGRLHERLLNELNGKNLPGLGEETLAEMVRDFVERVLEEEDLPLNEGERKQLGDDLLEETVGVGPLATLMADPAITDILVNGPDQVYIERFGRLEQTEVRFRNTDHLIRIIQRIATRVGRRVDESSPMVDARLADGSRVNATIPPVALNGPTLSIRRFGRQRLRRDDLLRLGMLSPNMAVFLEHAVRARKNILISGGTGAGKTTFLGAVAEAIPAHERILTIEDAAELVLDQRHVVRLETRPPNIEGRGQITTRDLVINSLRMRPDRIIVGECRGAEALDMLQAMNTGHDGSLTTVHANSPRDSLARLETLVLMAGFDLPIRAIREQVASAVDLIVHLSRLRDGTRR
;
A
#
# COMPACT_ATOMS: atom_id res chain seq x y z
N MET A 1 38.10 47.92 -38.26
CA MET A 1 38.38 47.02 -39.40
C MET A 1 37.17 46.13 -39.57
N SER A 2 36.67 46.08 -40.80
CA SER A 2 35.54 45.29 -41.29
C SER A 2 35.71 43.77 -41.08
N PRO A 3 34.65 42.97 -41.29
CA PRO A 3 34.43 41.65 -40.68
C PRO A 3 34.92 40.49 -41.55
N GLU A 4 35.19 39.34 -40.93
CA GLU A 4 35.35 38.06 -41.61
C GLU A 4 34.58 36.95 -40.87
N GLN A 5 33.49 36.50 -41.50
CA GLN A 5 33.06 35.09 -41.55
C GLN A 5 33.66 34.49 -42.85
N PRO A 6 33.59 33.17 -43.17
CA PRO A 6 33.09 31.99 -42.43
C PRO A 6 34.06 30.77 -42.49
N GLU A 7 33.71 29.63 -41.87
CA GLU A 7 33.66 28.30 -42.54
C GLU A 7 33.08 27.20 -41.61
N GLU A 8 32.01 26.55 -42.07
CA GLU A 8 31.41 25.34 -41.48
C GLU A 8 32.14 24.08 -41.99
N PRO A 9 32.34 23.05 -41.14
CA PRO A 9 32.57 21.70 -41.63
C PRO A 9 31.28 20.86 -41.67
N SER A 10 31.07 20.25 -42.83
CA SER A 10 29.93 19.49 -43.29
C SER A 10 29.96 18.00 -42.89
N GLY A 11 28.90 17.52 -42.25
CA GLY A 11 28.37 16.13 -42.28
C GLY A 11 29.22 14.97 -41.69
N PRO A 12 28.65 13.76 -41.48
CA PRO A 12 27.35 13.27 -41.97
C PRO A 12 26.43 12.70 -40.86
N ARG A 13 25.31 13.36 -40.59
CA ARG A 13 24.12 12.77 -39.94
C ARG A 13 23.09 12.42 -41.01
N ASN A 14 23.15 11.24 -41.63
CA ASN A 14 21.99 10.73 -42.39
C ASN A 14 22.01 9.22 -42.74
N ARG A 15 22.60 8.35 -41.93
CA ARG A 15 22.54 6.89 -42.17
C ARG A 15 21.32 6.16 -41.57
N SER A 16 20.45 6.87 -40.84
CA SER A 16 19.30 6.25 -40.17
C SER A 16 17.97 6.36 -40.93
N ARG A 17 17.91 7.17 -41.99
CA ARG A 17 16.70 7.37 -42.82
C ARG A 17 16.65 6.55 -44.12
N GLU A 18 17.76 5.97 -44.55
CA GLU A 18 17.81 5.11 -45.75
C GLU A 18 17.45 3.63 -45.49
N LEU A 19 17.44 3.19 -44.23
CA LEU A 19 17.15 1.79 -43.87
C LEU A 19 15.65 1.48 -43.72
N LEU A 20 14.76 2.48 -43.79
CA LEU A 20 13.31 2.31 -43.71
C LEU A 20 12.59 2.34 -45.07
N ALA A 21 13.32 2.50 -46.17
CA ALA A 21 12.74 2.62 -47.52
C ALA A 21 12.79 1.32 -48.36
N ARG A 22 13.17 0.17 -47.77
CA ARG A 22 13.28 -1.10 -48.49
C ARG A 22 12.73 -2.28 -47.69
N THR A 23 11.40 -2.34 -47.56
CA THR A 23 10.70 -3.62 -47.34
C THR A 23 9.27 -3.52 -47.86
N SER A 24 9.09 -3.91 -49.12
CA SER A 24 7.80 -4.17 -49.73
C SER A 24 7.25 -5.49 -49.17
N LEU A 25 6.27 -5.43 -48.27
CA LEU A 25 5.50 -6.59 -47.83
C LEU A 25 4.15 -6.58 -48.56
N ALA A 26 4.06 -7.42 -49.60
CA ALA A 26 2.83 -7.70 -50.31
C ALA A 26 1.91 -8.58 -49.45
N LEU A 27 0.73 -8.08 -49.12
CA LEU A 27 -0.32 -8.83 -48.42
C LEU A 27 -1.33 -9.39 -49.44
N PRO A 28 -1.78 -10.66 -49.31
CA PRO A 28 -2.70 -11.29 -50.26
C PRO A 28 -4.10 -10.68 -50.23
N ARG A 29 -4.67 -10.38 -51.39
CA ARG A 29 -6.08 -10.02 -51.58
C ARG A 29 -6.96 -11.27 -51.45
N ALA A 30 -7.88 -11.30 -50.49
CA ALA A 30 -9.00 -12.23 -50.51
C ALA A 30 -10.25 -11.69 -49.78
N ARG A 31 -11.33 -11.56 -50.58
CA ARG A 31 -12.76 -11.61 -50.25
C ARG A 31 -13.37 -10.48 -49.41
N VAL A 32 -13.75 -9.42 -50.12
CA VAL A 32 -14.94 -8.60 -49.83
C VAL A 32 -16.17 -9.52 -49.88
N LYS A 33 -16.95 -9.60 -48.80
CA LYS A 33 -18.30 -10.17 -48.80
C LYS A 33 -19.31 -9.02 -48.88
N ASP A 34 -20.19 -9.13 -49.87
CA ASP A 34 -21.27 -8.21 -50.17
C ASP A 34 -22.23 -8.02 -48.98
N LYS A 35 -22.68 -6.78 -48.79
CA LYS A 35 -23.84 -6.42 -47.96
C LYS A 35 -25.11 -6.68 -48.76
N PRO A 36 -26.11 -7.42 -48.25
CA PRO A 36 -27.45 -7.41 -48.82
C PRO A 36 -28.23 -6.17 -48.35
N HIS A 37 -28.97 -5.56 -49.27
CA HIS A 37 -30.04 -4.60 -48.98
C HIS A 37 -31.14 -5.23 -48.10
N PRO A 38 -31.79 -4.47 -47.20
CA PRO A 38 -32.89 -4.99 -46.41
C PRO A 38 -34.18 -5.00 -47.25
N ALA A 39 -34.84 -6.16 -47.29
CA ALA A 39 -36.23 -6.30 -47.70
C ALA A 39 -37.15 -5.92 -46.53
N THR A 40 -38.19 -5.14 -46.83
CA THR A 40 -39.28 -4.79 -45.93
C THR A 40 -40.14 -6.03 -45.63
N PRO A 41 -40.53 -6.26 -44.37
CA PRO A 41 -41.79 -6.91 -44.08
C PRO A 41 -42.71 -5.98 -43.29
N SER A 42 -43.86 -5.73 -43.90
CA SER A 42 -45.11 -5.33 -43.26
C SER A 42 -45.57 -6.40 -42.27
N GLY A 43 -46.11 -5.99 -41.12
CA GLY A 43 -46.94 -6.87 -40.29
C GLY A 43 -46.76 -6.65 -38.79
N GLN A 44 -47.85 -6.27 -38.13
CA GLN A 44 -47.97 -5.95 -36.72
C GLN A 44 -47.69 -7.14 -35.81
N GLU A 45 -47.06 -6.90 -34.66
CA GLU A 45 -47.55 -7.31 -33.34
C GLU A 45 -46.69 -6.67 -32.24
N ALA A 46 -47.31 -5.80 -31.44
CA ALA A 46 -46.67 -5.11 -30.33
C ALA A 46 -46.51 -6.08 -29.15
N SER A 47 -45.38 -6.79 -29.10
CA SER A 47 -44.91 -7.45 -27.89
C SER A 47 -44.11 -6.44 -27.07
N ARG A 48 -44.53 -6.18 -25.83
CA ARG A 48 -43.76 -5.40 -24.84
C ARG A 48 -42.45 -6.12 -24.56
N ALA A 49 -41.40 -5.78 -25.30
CA ALA A 49 -40.05 -6.22 -25.04
C ALA A 49 -39.56 -5.60 -23.72
N ALA A 50 -39.08 -6.44 -22.81
CA ALA A 50 -38.32 -6.00 -21.64
C ALA A 50 -37.14 -5.09 -22.07
N PRO A 51 -36.77 -4.09 -21.25
CA PRO A 51 -35.67 -3.20 -21.60
C PRO A 51 -34.39 -4.00 -21.88
N ALA A 52 -33.77 -3.73 -23.01
CA ALA A 52 -32.51 -4.38 -23.39
C ALA A 52 -31.41 -4.03 -22.38
N PRO A 53 -30.56 -4.98 -21.96
CA PRO A 53 -29.48 -4.71 -21.02
C PRO A 53 -28.53 -3.64 -21.56
N LEU A 54 -28.00 -2.81 -20.66
CA LEU A 54 -27.07 -1.71 -20.95
C LEU A 54 -25.92 -2.14 -21.88
N ARG A 55 -25.57 -1.26 -22.82
CA ARG A 55 -24.47 -1.48 -23.78
C ARG A 55 -23.14 -1.01 -23.18
N GLY A 56 -22.63 -1.77 -22.22
CA GLY A 56 -21.22 -1.74 -21.80
C GLY A 56 -20.86 -0.81 -20.62
N PRO A 57 -19.58 -0.81 -20.19
CA PRO A 57 -19.12 -0.22 -18.92
C PRO A 57 -19.38 1.29 -18.79
N ALA A 58 -19.34 2.03 -19.91
CA ALA A 58 -19.51 3.48 -19.92
C ALA A 58 -20.95 3.92 -19.59
N GLU A 59 -21.95 3.12 -19.97
CA GLU A 59 -23.37 3.41 -19.73
C GLU A 59 -23.74 3.13 -18.27
N TYR A 60 -23.16 2.10 -17.65
CA TYR A 60 -23.28 1.84 -16.22
C TYR A 60 -22.66 2.97 -15.38
N LEU A 61 -21.44 3.42 -15.71
CA LEU A 61 -20.77 4.53 -15.03
C LEU A 61 -21.55 5.85 -15.11
N SER A 62 -22.23 6.12 -16.23
CA SER A 62 -23.03 7.34 -16.39
C SER A 62 -24.33 7.29 -15.57
N VAL A 63 -25.04 6.16 -15.59
CA VAL A 63 -26.22 5.91 -14.75
C VAL A 63 -25.85 6.04 -13.28
N LYS A 64 -24.77 5.38 -12.86
CA LYS A 64 -24.24 5.44 -11.50
C LYS A 64 -23.90 6.88 -11.07
N GLY A 65 -23.18 7.62 -11.91
CA GLY A 65 -22.81 9.01 -11.61
C GLY A 65 -24.00 9.94 -11.45
N ARG A 66 -25.05 9.78 -12.28
CA ARG A 66 -26.31 10.53 -12.17
C ARG A 66 -27.03 10.24 -10.85
N LEU A 67 -27.11 8.96 -10.47
CA LEU A 67 -27.76 8.54 -9.24
C LEU A 67 -26.99 8.99 -7.99
N HIS A 68 -25.66 8.94 -8.03
CA HIS A 68 -24.82 9.42 -6.94
C HIS A 68 -24.98 10.93 -6.69
N GLU A 69 -25.04 11.77 -7.74
CA GLU A 69 -25.29 13.21 -7.56
C GLU A 69 -26.66 13.50 -6.97
N ARG A 70 -27.69 12.76 -7.40
CA ARG A 70 -29.04 12.88 -6.83
C ARG A 70 -29.07 12.48 -5.36
N LEU A 71 -28.39 11.39 -5.01
CA LEU A 71 -28.23 10.93 -3.63
C LEU A 71 -27.51 11.99 -2.77
N LEU A 72 -26.40 12.56 -3.26
CA LEU A 72 -25.69 13.63 -2.55
C LEU A 72 -26.56 14.87 -2.33
N ASN A 73 -27.37 15.26 -3.30
CA ASN A 73 -28.29 16.38 -3.16
C ASN A 73 -29.39 16.12 -2.12
N GLU A 74 -29.94 14.89 -2.09
CA GLU A 74 -30.95 14.49 -1.10
C GLU A 74 -30.36 14.42 0.32
N LEU A 75 -29.12 13.94 0.44
CA LEU A 75 -28.39 13.91 1.71
C LEU A 75 -28.07 15.34 2.19
N ASN A 76 -27.56 16.21 1.31
CA ASN A 76 -27.24 17.61 1.62
C ASN A 76 -28.46 18.41 2.09
N GLY A 77 -29.64 18.13 1.53
CA GLY A 77 -30.90 18.77 1.94
C GLY A 77 -31.38 18.39 3.35
N LYS A 78 -30.87 17.31 3.94
CA LYS A 78 -31.31 16.79 5.25
C LYS A 78 -30.48 17.24 6.45
N ASN A 79 -29.55 18.20 6.30
CA ASN A 79 -28.62 18.69 7.34
C ASN A 79 -27.82 17.54 8.01
N LEU A 80 -26.68 17.21 7.42
CA LEU A 80 -25.84 16.04 7.73
C LEU A 80 -24.94 16.03 8.99
N PRO A 81 -24.71 17.09 9.80
CA PRO A 81 -23.66 16.99 10.80
C PRO A 81 -24.11 16.08 11.97
N GLY A 82 -23.52 14.88 12.05
CA GLY A 82 -23.64 13.97 13.19
C GLY A 82 -24.38 12.65 12.95
N LEU A 83 -24.77 12.31 11.72
CA LEU A 83 -25.35 10.99 11.42
C LEU A 83 -24.28 9.89 11.52
N GLY A 84 -24.59 8.80 12.21
CA GLY A 84 -23.74 7.61 12.27
C GLY A 84 -23.67 6.89 10.91
N GLU A 85 -22.58 6.17 10.65
CA GLU A 85 -22.37 5.43 9.40
C GLU A 85 -23.52 4.44 9.11
N GLU A 86 -24.09 3.82 10.15
CA GLU A 86 -25.25 2.92 10.03
C GLU A 86 -26.47 3.65 9.47
N THR A 87 -26.79 4.84 9.99
CA THR A 87 -27.93 5.65 9.52
C THR A 87 -27.70 6.14 8.09
N LEU A 88 -26.47 6.52 7.74
CA LEU A 88 -26.15 6.91 6.37
C LEU A 88 -26.29 5.72 5.42
N ALA A 89 -25.84 4.53 5.82
CA ALA A 89 -25.97 3.31 5.03
C ALA A 89 -27.45 2.91 4.84
N GLU A 90 -28.29 3.08 5.85
CA GLU A 90 -29.74 2.89 5.75
C GLU A 90 -30.37 3.88 4.77
N MET A 91 -30.06 5.18 4.89
CA MET A 91 -30.56 6.20 3.96
C MET A 91 -30.14 5.94 2.50
N VAL A 92 -28.93 5.43 2.29
CA VAL A 92 -28.45 5.04 0.95
C VAL A 92 -29.22 3.82 0.45
N ARG A 93 -29.44 2.81 1.30
CA ARG A 93 -30.24 1.62 0.93
C ARG A 93 -31.67 2.01 0.56
N ASP A 94 -32.35 2.82 1.38
CA ASP A 94 -33.70 3.31 1.12
C ASP A 94 -33.78 4.13 -0.19
N PHE A 95 -32.74 4.93 -0.48
CA PHE A 95 -32.65 5.67 -1.73
C PHE A 95 -32.52 4.73 -2.93
N VAL A 96 -31.65 3.72 -2.82
CA VAL A 96 -31.43 2.74 -3.90
C VAL A 96 -32.71 1.95 -4.16
N GLU A 97 -33.36 1.43 -3.12
CA GLU A 97 -34.62 0.68 -3.26
C GLU A 97 -35.69 1.51 -3.96
N ARG A 98 -35.91 2.74 -3.49
CA ARG A 98 -36.86 3.68 -4.09
C ARG A 98 -36.55 3.99 -5.55
N VAL A 99 -35.28 4.25 -5.89
CA VAL A 99 -34.88 4.50 -7.28
C VAL A 99 -35.11 3.27 -8.16
N LEU A 100 -34.85 2.07 -7.64
CA LEU A 100 -35.05 0.81 -8.36
C LEU A 100 -36.53 0.45 -8.57
N GLU A 101 -37.43 0.98 -7.73
CA GLU A 101 -38.89 0.86 -7.85
C GLU A 101 -39.49 1.94 -8.77
N GLU A 102 -39.00 3.18 -8.68
CA GLU A 102 -39.54 4.33 -9.42
C GLU A 102 -39.02 4.44 -10.86
N GLU A 103 -37.77 4.04 -11.13
CA GLU A 103 -37.15 4.13 -12.45
C GLU A 103 -37.03 2.74 -13.12
N ASP A 104 -37.54 2.62 -14.35
CA ASP A 104 -37.29 1.46 -15.21
C ASP A 104 -35.86 1.55 -15.78
N LEU A 105 -34.88 1.28 -14.91
CA LEU A 105 -33.49 1.21 -15.30
C LEU A 105 -33.25 -0.11 -16.06
N PRO A 106 -32.54 -0.09 -17.21
CA PRO A 106 -32.19 -1.28 -18.00
C PRO A 106 -31.09 -2.13 -17.33
N LEU A 107 -31.28 -2.46 -16.05
CA LEU A 107 -30.37 -3.21 -15.19
C LEU A 107 -30.99 -4.58 -14.86
N ASN A 108 -30.22 -5.64 -15.03
CA ASN A 108 -30.59 -6.96 -14.52
C ASN A 108 -30.48 -7.02 -12.97
N GLU A 109 -31.03 -8.06 -12.35
CA GLU A 109 -31.09 -8.18 -10.88
C GLU A 109 -29.69 -8.14 -10.22
N GLY A 110 -28.67 -8.73 -10.88
CA GLY A 110 -27.28 -8.67 -10.41
C GLY A 110 -26.69 -7.26 -10.51
N GLU A 111 -26.95 -6.54 -11.60
CA GLU A 111 -26.51 -5.15 -11.80
C GLU A 111 -27.20 -4.18 -10.85
N ARG A 112 -28.47 -4.43 -10.50
CA ARG A 112 -29.21 -3.64 -9.50
C ARG A 112 -28.55 -3.76 -8.12
N LYS A 113 -28.20 -4.99 -7.72
CA LYS A 113 -27.49 -5.23 -6.46
C LYS A 113 -26.11 -4.57 -6.46
N GLN A 114 -25.35 -4.75 -7.53
CA GLN A 114 -24.03 -4.12 -7.68
C GLN A 114 -24.11 -2.60 -7.60
N LEU A 115 -25.12 -1.98 -8.22
CA LEU A 115 -25.34 -0.53 -8.16
C LEU A 115 -25.59 -0.03 -6.74
N GLY A 116 -26.34 -0.79 -5.93
CA GLY A 116 -26.57 -0.46 -4.53
C GLY A 116 -25.28 -0.48 -3.71
N ASP A 117 -24.51 -1.57 -3.81
CA ASP A 117 -23.21 -1.72 -3.13
C ASP A 117 -22.23 -0.62 -3.58
N ASP A 118 -22.21 -0.33 -4.87
CA ASP A 118 -21.39 0.69 -5.49
C ASP A 118 -21.74 2.12 -5.01
N LEU A 119 -23.03 2.44 -4.88
CA LEU A 119 -23.49 3.74 -4.37
C LEU A 119 -23.23 3.87 -2.87
N LEU A 120 -23.33 2.77 -2.13
CA LEU A 120 -22.93 2.72 -0.72
C LEU A 120 -21.44 3.00 -0.57
N GLU A 121 -20.58 2.32 -1.34
CA GLU A 121 -19.13 2.57 -1.33
C GLU A 121 -18.78 3.98 -1.79
N GLU A 122 -19.51 4.54 -2.76
CA GLU A 122 -19.35 5.92 -3.19
C GLU A 122 -19.88 6.96 -2.20
N THR A 123 -20.65 6.56 -1.19
CA THR A 123 -21.21 7.48 -0.19
C THR A 123 -20.51 7.34 1.16
N VAL A 124 -20.29 6.10 1.59
CA VAL A 124 -19.83 5.71 2.93
C VAL A 124 -18.52 4.94 2.90
N GLY A 125 -17.96 4.62 1.73
CA GLY A 125 -16.80 3.75 1.58
C GLY A 125 -15.61 4.40 0.89
N VAL A 126 -14.84 3.60 0.15
CA VAL A 126 -13.64 4.04 -0.63
C VAL A 126 -13.93 4.14 -2.13
N GLY A 127 -15.21 4.13 -2.51
CA GLY A 127 -15.68 4.27 -3.88
C GLY A 127 -15.15 3.16 -4.79
N PRO A 128 -14.66 3.47 -6.00
CA PRO A 128 -14.20 2.47 -6.97
C PRO A 128 -13.09 1.54 -6.47
N LEU A 129 -12.36 1.93 -5.41
CA LEU A 129 -11.27 1.13 -4.86
C LEU A 129 -11.74 -0.05 -4.01
N ALA A 130 -13.03 -0.12 -3.64
CA ALA A 130 -13.56 -1.14 -2.73
C ALA A 130 -13.26 -2.57 -3.19
N THR A 131 -13.44 -2.84 -4.48
CA THR A 131 -13.15 -4.16 -5.08
C THR A 131 -11.66 -4.52 -4.98
N LEU A 132 -10.77 -3.55 -5.19
CA LEU A 132 -9.31 -3.75 -5.06
C LEU A 132 -8.89 -3.92 -3.59
N MET A 133 -9.57 -3.22 -2.69
CA MET A 133 -9.39 -3.33 -1.23
C MET A 133 -9.96 -4.65 -0.68
N ALA A 134 -10.85 -5.34 -1.41
CA ALA A 134 -11.35 -6.64 -0.99
C ALA A 134 -10.40 -7.81 -1.35
N ASP A 135 -9.62 -7.70 -2.43
CA ASP A 135 -8.75 -8.76 -2.93
C ASP A 135 -7.51 -8.98 -2.04
N PRO A 136 -7.37 -10.10 -1.31
CA PRO A 136 -6.25 -10.31 -0.39
C PRO A 136 -4.89 -10.47 -1.07
N ALA A 137 -4.85 -10.68 -2.40
CA ALA A 137 -3.59 -10.79 -3.14
C ALA A 137 -2.94 -9.43 -3.46
N ILE A 138 -3.69 -8.33 -3.33
CA ILE A 138 -3.22 -6.98 -3.61
C ILE A 138 -2.51 -6.40 -2.39
N THR A 139 -1.25 -5.98 -2.56
CA THR A 139 -0.44 -5.39 -1.48
C THR A 139 -0.39 -3.87 -1.56
N ASP A 140 -0.48 -3.30 -2.75
CA ASP A 140 -0.39 -1.86 -2.99
C ASP A 140 -1.42 -1.43 -4.04
N ILE A 141 -2.01 -0.25 -3.87
CA ILE A 141 -2.89 0.41 -4.83
C ILE A 141 -2.35 1.81 -5.07
N LEU A 142 -2.00 2.12 -6.31
CA LEU A 142 -1.41 3.41 -6.71
C LEU A 142 -2.31 4.11 -7.73
N VAL A 143 -2.79 5.29 -7.39
CA VAL A 143 -3.66 6.12 -8.23
C VAL A 143 -2.87 7.36 -8.63
N ASN A 144 -2.56 7.48 -9.92
CA ASN A 144 -1.82 8.61 -10.50
C ASN A 144 -2.74 9.63 -11.18
N GLY A 145 -4.05 9.41 -11.11
CA GLY A 145 -5.09 10.23 -11.72
C GLY A 145 -6.39 9.44 -11.86
N PRO A 146 -7.49 10.06 -12.34
CA PRO A 146 -8.79 9.41 -12.40
C PRO A 146 -8.81 8.16 -13.30
N ASP A 147 -8.01 8.12 -14.36
CA ASP A 147 -7.95 7.01 -15.33
C ASP A 147 -6.76 6.05 -15.11
N GLN A 148 -5.93 6.30 -14.09
CA GLN A 148 -4.65 5.60 -13.91
C GLN A 148 -4.57 4.97 -12.52
N VAL A 149 -5.06 3.74 -12.40
CA VAL A 149 -5.01 2.93 -11.18
C VAL A 149 -4.15 1.69 -11.43
N TYR A 150 -3.11 1.53 -10.62
CA TYR A 150 -2.19 0.39 -10.61
C TYR A 150 -2.30 -0.38 -9.30
N ILE A 151 -1.99 -1.67 -9.34
CA ILE A 151 -1.93 -2.53 -8.16
C ILE A 151 -0.63 -3.34 -8.15
N GLU A 152 -0.11 -3.62 -6.96
CA GLU A 152 0.92 -4.64 -6.78
C GLU A 152 0.26 -5.96 -6.38
N ARG A 153 0.51 -7.01 -7.17
CA ARG A 153 0.09 -8.38 -6.91
C ARG A 153 1.29 -9.30 -7.06
N PHE A 154 1.59 -10.09 -6.03
CA PHE A 154 2.75 -11.00 -6.02
C PHE A 154 4.09 -10.32 -6.39
N GLY A 155 4.30 -9.07 -5.97
CA GLY A 155 5.53 -8.31 -6.23
C GLY A 155 5.64 -7.76 -7.66
N ARG A 156 4.56 -7.79 -8.45
CA ARG A 156 4.49 -7.23 -9.81
C ARG A 156 3.44 -6.12 -9.85
N LEU A 157 3.81 -5.01 -10.48
CA LEU A 157 2.91 -3.88 -10.70
C LEU A 157 2.11 -4.10 -11.99
N GLU A 158 0.78 -3.98 -11.92
CA GLU A 158 -0.14 -4.11 -13.06
C GLU A 158 -1.15 -2.95 -13.08
N GLN A 159 -1.53 -2.50 -14.29
CA GLN A 159 -2.58 -1.50 -14.45
C GLN A 159 -3.95 -2.17 -14.41
N THR A 160 -4.92 -1.55 -13.74
CA THR A 160 -6.28 -2.07 -13.60
C THR A 160 -7.26 -1.38 -14.55
N GLU A 161 -8.45 -1.97 -14.69
CA GLU A 161 -9.59 -1.35 -15.38
C GLU A 161 -10.41 -0.40 -14.48
N VAL A 162 -10.07 -0.31 -13.18
CA VAL A 162 -10.76 0.56 -12.23
C VAL A 162 -10.44 2.02 -12.54
N ARG A 163 -11.48 2.85 -12.61
CA ARG A 163 -11.36 4.28 -12.89
C ARG A 163 -12.28 5.11 -12.00
N PHE A 164 -11.85 6.33 -11.73
CA PHE A 164 -12.69 7.37 -11.16
C PHE A 164 -13.39 8.13 -12.28
N ARG A 165 -14.63 8.55 -12.03
CA ARG A 165 -15.42 9.39 -12.95
C ARG A 165 -14.65 10.60 -13.49
N ASN A 166 -13.97 11.32 -12.62
CA ASN A 166 -13.17 12.50 -12.95
C ASN A 166 -12.27 12.91 -11.76
N THR A 167 -11.46 13.94 -11.97
CA THR A 167 -10.57 14.53 -10.96
C THR A 167 -11.30 14.90 -9.67
N ASP A 168 -12.46 15.56 -9.77
CA ASP A 168 -13.23 15.98 -8.60
C ASP A 168 -13.73 14.80 -7.77
N HIS A 169 -14.11 13.70 -8.43
CA HIS A 169 -14.51 12.48 -7.76
C HIS A 169 -13.34 11.89 -6.96
N LEU A 170 -12.15 11.82 -7.55
CA LEU A 170 -10.95 11.36 -6.84
C LEU A 170 -10.61 12.25 -5.62
N ILE A 171 -10.70 13.58 -5.76
CA ILE A 171 -10.51 14.52 -4.64
C ILE A 171 -11.53 14.25 -3.53
N ARG A 172 -12.82 14.08 -3.85
CA ARG A 172 -13.86 13.79 -2.84
C ARG A 172 -13.58 12.48 -2.09
N ILE A 173 -13.12 11.44 -2.79
CA ILE A 173 -12.75 10.16 -2.16
C ILE A 173 -11.54 10.35 -1.23
N ILE A 174 -10.50 11.06 -1.67
CA ILE A 174 -9.32 11.38 -0.84
C ILE A 174 -9.73 12.14 0.43
N GLN A 175 -10.54 13.18 0.28
CA GLN A 175 -11.03 14.00 1.39
C GLN A 175 -11.84 13.17 2.38
N ARG A 176 -12.68 12.26 1.90
CA ARG A 176 -13.45 11.36 2.75
C ARG A 176 -12.58 10.38 3.52
N ILE A 177 -11.61 9.76 2.84
CA ILE A 177 -10.62 8.89 3.48
C ILE A 177 -9.91 9.65 4.60
N ALA A 178 -9.44 10.87 4.32
CA ALA A 178 -8.78 11.72 5.30
C ALA A 178 -9.68 12.05 6.51
N THR A 179 -10.95 12.42 6.27
CA THR A 179 -11.90 12.73 7.34
C THR A 179 -12.14 11.53 8.27
N ARG A 180 -12.25 10.29 7.75
CA ARG A 180 -12.43 9.09 8.59
C ARG A 180 -11.26 8.83 9.53
N VAL A 181 -10.04 9.18 9.11
CA VAL A 181 -8.83 9.02 9.92
C VAL A 181 -8.50 10.28 10.74
N GLY A 182 -9.45 11.21 10.86
CA GLY A 182 -9.31 12.44 11.66
C GLY A 182 -8.31 13.44 11.06
N ARG A 183 -8.09 13.40 9.75
CA ARG A 183 -7.21 14.30 8.99
C ARG A 183 -8.02 15.15 8.03
N ARG A 184 -7.41 16.22 7.55
CA ARG A 184 -8.01 17.15 6.59
C ARG A 184 -7.10 17.28 5.37
N VAL A 185 -7.70 17.28 4.18
CA VAL A 185 -7.02 17.49 2.90
C VAL A 185 -7.78 18.52 2.08
N ASP A 186 -7.14 19.63 1.77
CA ASP A 186 -7.68 20.69 0.91
C ASP A 186 -6.53 21.53 0.34
N GLU A 187 -6.84 22.59 -0.38
CA GLU A 187 -5.82 23.45 -1.01
C GLU A 187 -4.84 24.08 -0.01
N SER A 188 -5.25 24.26 1.26
CA SER A 188 -4.40 24.77 2.33
C SER A 188 -3.53 23.70 2.98
N SER A 189 -3.99 22.45 2.96
CA SER A 189 -3.27 21.26 3.46
C SER A 189 -3.35 20.14 2.41
N PRO A 190 -2.60 20.24 1.31
CA PRO A 190 -2.81 19.40 0.12
C PRO A 190 -2.22 17.99 0.23
N MET A 191 -1.64 17.62 1.37
CA MET A 191 -1.00 16.33 1.60
C MET A 191 -1.55 15.67 2.86
N VAL A 192 -1.73 14.35 2.82
CA VAL A 192 -2.04 13.54 4.00
C VAL A 192 -1.23 12.25 4.01
N ASP A 193 -0.78 11.89 5.20
CA ASP A 193 -0.31 10.55 5.54
C ASP A 193 -1.13 10.06 6.73
N ALA A 194 -1.74 8.88 6.60
CA ALA A 194 -2.62 8.34 7.62
C ALA A 194 -2.75 6.82 7.57
N ARG A 195 -3.38 6.27 8.60
CA ARG A 195 -3.66 4.84 8.74
C ARG A 195 -5.16 4.60 8.77
N LEU A 196 -5.63 3.71 7.90
CA LEU A 196 -7.03 3.27 7.83
C LEU A 196 -7.35 2.32 9.00
N ALA A 197 -8.65 2.11 9.25
CA ALA A 197 -9.13 1.21 10.29
C ALA A 197 -8.70 -0.25 10.09
N ASP A 198 -8.47 -0.68 8.85
CA ASP A 198 -7.94 -2.01 8.51
C ASP A 198 -6.42 -2.14 8.72
N GLY A 199 -5.76 -1.05 9.13
CA GLY A 199 -4.32 -0.97 9.33
C GLY A 199 -3.53 -0.56 8.09
N SER A 200 -4.17 -0.42 6.93
CA SER A 200 -3.52 0.02 5.69
C SER A 200 -3.01 1.45 5.79
N ARG A 201 -1.89 1.75 5.13
CA ARG A 201 -1.32 3.10 5.09
C ARG A 201 -1.78 3.82 3.84
N VAL A 202 -2.17 5.08 4.00
CA VAL A 202 -2.63 5.93 2.92
C VAL A 202 -1.78 7.18 2.86
N ASN A 203 -1.27 7.47 1.68
CA ASN A 203 -0.69 8.75 1.33
C ASN A 203 -1.51 9.36 0.18
N ALA A 204 -1.88 10.64 0.28
CA ALA A 204 -2.52 11.33 -0.82
C ALA A 204 -2.00 12.75 -0.95
N THR A 205 -1.90 13.22 -2.20
CA THR A 205 -1.48 14.58 -2.54
C THR A 205 -2.43 15.15 -3.58
N ILE A 206 -2.97 16.35 -3.35
CA ILE A 206 -3.87 17.04 -4.28
C ILE A 206 -3.21 18.32 -4.84
N PRO A 207 -3.77 18.92 -5.90
CA PRO A 207 -3.36 20.25 -6.35
C PRO A 207 -3.44 21.29 -5.21
N PRO A 208 -2.55 22.30 -5.18
CA PRO A 208 -1.56 22.63 -6.21
C PRO A 208 -0.24 21.84 -6.14
N VAL A 209 -0.03 20.97 -5.14
CA VAL A 209 1.23 20.23 -4.99
C VAL A 209 1.37 19.12 -6.04
N ALA A 210 0.28 18.41 -6.33
CA ALA A 210 0.25 17.42 -7.41
C ALA A 210 -0.14 18.09 -8.74
N LEU A 211 0.87 18.47 -9.53
CA LEU A 211 0.71 19.24 -10.78
C LEU A 211 -0.16 18.55 -11.84
N ASN A 212 -0.09 17.22 -11.91
CA ASN A 212 -0.82 16.43 -12.91
C ASN A 212 -2.21 15.99 -12.41
N GLY A 213 -2.67 16.53 -11.29
CA GLY A 213 -3.90 16.11 -10.62
C GLY A 213 -3.64 15.28 -9.36
N PRO A 214 -4.70 14.94 -8.61
CA PRO A 214 -4.61 14.28 -7.32
C PRO A 214 -4.03 12.86 -7.45
N THR A 215 -3.20 12.49 -6.47
CA THR A 215 -2.60 11.16 -6.35
C THR A 215 -2.96 10.52 -5.02
N LEU A 216 -3.05 9.19 -5.01
CA LEU A 216 -3.38 8.39 -3.84
C LEU A 216 -2.58 7.08 -3.88
N SER A 217 -1.88 6.77 -2.81
CA SER A 217 -1.14 5.52 -2.63
C SER A 217 -1.65 4.83 -1.37
N ILE A 218 -2.11 3.58 -1.51
CA ILE A 218 -2.57 2.74 -0.40
C ILE A 218 -1.64 1.54 -0.32
N ARG A 219 -0.87 1.43 0.76
CA ARG A 219 -0.11 0.22 1.08
C ARG A 219 -0.96 -0.61 2.04
N ARG A 220 -1.46 -1.73 1.53
CA ARG A 220 -2.43 -2.56 2.22
C ARG A 220 -1.78 -3.31 3.37
N PHE A 221 -2.51 -3.38 4.47
CA PHE A 221 -2.17 -4.28 5.56
C PHE A 221 -2.59 -5.69 5.17
N GLY A 222 -1.60 -6.56 4.86
CA GLY A 222 -1.87 -7.92 4.41
C GLY A 222 -2.69 -8.70 5.45
N ARG A 223 -3.85 -9.25 5.04
CA ARG A 223 -4.68 -10.10 5.91
C ARG A 223 -4.02 -11.45 6.24
N GLN A 224 -3.00 -11.86 5.49
CA GLN A 224 -2.26 -13.09 5.73
C GLN A 224 -0.75 -12.81 5.71
N ARG A 225 -0.13 -12.83 6.90
CA ARG A 225 1.33 -12.80 7.01
C ARG A 225 1.91 -14.14 6.57
N LEU A 226 3.09 -14.13 5.93
CA LEU A 226 3.84 -15.36 5.69
C LEU A 226 4.34 -15.92 7.02
N ARG A 227 4.03 -17.19 7.26
CA ARG A 227 4.47 -17.96 8.43
C ARG A 227 5.77 -18.68 8.14
N ARG A 228 6.38 -19.27 9.17
CA ARG A 228 7.59 -20.09 9.01
C ARG A 228 7.48 -21.14 7.90
N ASP A 229 6.35 -21.84 7.84
CA ASP A 229 6.14 -22.90 6.85
C ASP A 229 5.97 -22.35 5.42
N ASP A 230 5.44 -21.14 5.27
CA ASP A 230 5.43 -20.44 3.98
C ASP A 230 6.85 -20.12 3.52
N LEU A 231 7.69 -19.62 4.43
CA LEU A 231 9.08 -19.28 4.10
C LEU A 231 9.91 -20.52 3.72
N LEU A 232 9.65 -21.67 4.35
CA LEU A 232 10.21 -22.96 3.95
C LEU A 232 9.77 -23.35 2.53
N ARG A 233 8.47 -23.24 2.22
CA ARG A 233 7.93 -23.52 0.88
C ARG A 233 8.51 -22.60 -0.18
N LEU A 234 8.72 -21.32 0.15
CA LEU A 234 9.32 -20.33 -0.74
C LEU A 234 10.85 -20.47 -0.86
N GLY A 235 11.47 -21.36 -0.09
CA GLY A 235 12.92 -21.56 -0.09
C GLY A 235 13.71 -20.37 0.49
N MET A 236 13.05 -19.52 1.30
CA MET A 236 13.70 -18.40 2.00
C MET A 236 14.56 -18.87 3.18
N LEU A 237 14.31 -20.08 3.69
CA LEU A 237 15.20 -20.75 4.62
C LEU A 237 15.14 -22.27 4.43
N SER A 238 16.21 -22.97 4.81
CA SER A 238 16.22 -24.44 4.80
C SER A 238 15.55 -25.01 6.06
N PRO A 239 15.10 -26.28 6.05
CA PRO A 239 14.57 -26.94 7.26
C PRO A 239 15.55 -26.90 8.44
N ASN A 240 16.85 -27.10 8.18
CA ASN A 240 17.88 -27.04 9.23
C ASN A 240 18.02 -25.63 9.81
N MET A 241 17.94 -24.59 8.96
CA MET A 241 17.93 -23.20 9.43
C MET A 241 16.67 -22.89 10.26
N ALA A 242 15.50 -23.42 9.87
CA ALA A 242 14.27 -23.24 10.64
C ALA A 242 14.43 -23.76 12.08
N VAL A 243 14.93 -24.99 12.20
CA VAL A 243 15.15 -25.66 13.49
C VAL A 243 16.20 -24.90 14.30
N PHE A 244 17.32 -24.51 13.69
CA PHE A 244 18.35 -23.73 14.37
C PHE A 244 17.82 -22.39 14.90
N LEU A 245 17.09 -21.64 14.07
CA LEU A 245 16.51 -20.35 14.45
C LEU A 245 15.44 -20.51 15.53
N GLU A 246 14.61 -21.56 15.48
CA GLU A 246 13.65 -21.87 16.54
C GLU A 246 14.36 -22.08 17.88
N HIS A 247 15.45 -22.85 17.90
CA HIS A 247 16.25 -23.04 19.11
C HIS A 247 16.93 -21.75 19.58
N ALA A 248 17.48 -20.94 18.66
CA ALA A 248 18.10 -19.66 19.01
C ALA A 248 17.09 -18.71 19.67
N VAL A 249 15.88 -18.59 19.10
CA VAL A 249 14.80 -17.77 19.67
C VAL A 249 14.39 -18.27 21.04
N ARG A 250 14.18 -19.59 21.20
CA ARG A 250 13.82 -20.18 22.51
C ARG A 250 14.92 -20.05 23.55
N ALA A 251 16.18 -20.09 23.14
CA ALA A 251 17.34 -19.84 23.98
C ALA A 251 17.60 -18.35 24.26
N ARG A 252 16.65 -17.46 23.90
CA ARG A 252 16.73 -16.02 24.11
C ARG A 252 17.99 -15.39 23.49
N LYS A 253 18.38 -15.86 22.30
CA LYS A 253 19.45 -15.21 21.54
C LYS A 253 18.95 -13.92 20.92
N ASN A 254 19.76 -12.86 21.02
CA ASN A 254 19.52 -11.58 20.40
C ASN A 254 19.84 -11.68 18.89
N ILE A 255 18.84 -11.47 18.04
CA ILE A 255 18.97 -11.69 16.58
C ILE A 255 18.81 -10.37 15.83
N LEU A 256 19.83 -10.03 15.05
CA LEU A 256 19.83 -8.91 14.11
C LEU A 256 19.52 -9.43 12.70
N ILE A 257 18.41 -8.98 12.12
CA ILE A 257 18.02 -9.32 10.75
C ILE A 257 18.39 -8.16 9.83
N SER A 258 19.32 -8.39 8.91
CA SER A 258 19.82 -7.37 7.98
C SER A 258 19.35 -7.65 6.55
N GLY A 259 19.36 -6.62 5.71
CA GLY A 259 19.03 -6.75 4.28
C GLY A 259 18.59 -5.45 3.62
N GLY A 260 18.64 -5.44 2.29
CA GLY A 260 18.21 -4.29 1.48
C GLY A 260 16.70 -4.04 1.52
N THR A 261 16.28 -2.92 0.93
CA THR A 261 14.86 -2.62 0.71
C THR A 261 14.16 -3.75 -0.05
N GLY A 262 12.99 -4.17 0.44
CA GLY A 262 12.19 -5.23 -0.19
C GLY A 262 12.75 -6.66 -0.05
N ALA A 263 13.79 -6.88 0.76
CA ALA A 263 14.33 -8.22 1.05
C ALA A 263 13.42 -9.08 1.94
N GLY A 264 12.39 -8.49 2.55
CA GLY A 264 11.43 -9.19 3.40
C GLY A 264 11.83 -9.29 4.88
N LYS A 265 12.64 -8.35 5.40
CA LYS A 265 13.15 -8.34 6.78
C LYS A 265 12.04 -8.48 7.83
N THR A 266 11.04 -7.60 7.79
CA THR A 266 9.92 -7.61 8.75
C THR A 266 9.10 -8.88 8.66
N THR A 267 8.89 -9.41 7.44
CA THR A 267 8.21 -10.68 7.22
C THR A 267 8.98 -11.86 7.82
N PHE A 268 10.28 -11.93 7.58
CA PHE A 268 11.15 -12.96 8.15
C PHE A 268 11.21 -12.86 9.68
N LEU A 269 11.33 -11.63 10.20
CA LEU A 269 11.29 -11.36 11.64
C LEU A 269 10.01 -11.92 12.26
N GLY A 270 8.84 -11.63 11.67
CA GLY A 270 7.56 -12.14 12.16
C GLY A 270 7.50 -13.66 12.21
N ALA A 271 7.93 -14.32 11.14
CA ALA A 271 7.96 -15.78 11.09
C ALA A 271 8.92 -16.41 12.11
N VAL A 272 10.09 -15.82 12.35
CA VAL A 272 11.05 -16.29 13.36
C VAL A 272 10.54 -16.02 14.78
N ALA A 273 9.88 -14.87 14.99
CA ALA A 273 9.29 -14.50 16.27
C ALA A 273 8.13 -15.44 16.70
N GLU A 274 7.53 -16.22 15.78
CA GLU A 274 6.54 -17.26 16.13
C GLU A 274 7.11 -18.33 17.07
N ALA A 275 8.44 -18.52 17.09
CA ALA A 275 9.09 -19.46 18.00
C ALA A 275 9.17 -18.97 19.46
N ILE A 276 8.86 -17.69 19.73
CA ILE A 276 8.81 -17.14 21.08
C ILE A 276 7.72 -17.86 21.89
N PRO A 277 8.04 -18.41 23.08
CA PRO A 277 7.06 -19.11 23.92
C PRO A 277 5.83 -18.24 24.26
N ALA A 278 4.63 -18.84 24.22
CA ALA A 278 3.37 -18.12 24.38
C ALA A 278 3.15 -17.47 25.76
N HIS A 279 3.94 -17.84 26.77
CA HIS A 279 3.89 -17.26 28.12
C HIS A 279 4.77 -16.00 28.28
N GLU A 280 5.63 -15.70 27.30
CA GLU A 280 6.48 -14.51 27.32
C GLU A 280 5.70 -13.29 26.84
N ARG A 281 5.87 -12.16 27.53
CA ARG A 281 5.31 -10.86 27.16
C ARG A 281 6.19 -10.18 26.11
N ILE A 282 5.63 -9.97 24.92
CA ILE A 282 6.34 -9.41 23.76
C ILE A 282 5.89 -7.97 23.55
N LEU A 283 6.84 -7.04 23.47
CA LEU A 283 6.59 -5.67 23.06
C LEU A 283 7.16 -5.43 21.67
N THR A 284 6.30 -5.03 20.73
CA THR A 284 6.72 -4.68 19.36
C THR A 284 6.72 -3.16 19.22
N ILE A 285 7.74 -2.60 18.59
CA ILE A 285 7.91 -1.15 18.39
C ILE A 285 8.20 -0.92 16.91
N GLU A 286 7.33 -0.20 16.22
CA GLU A 286 7.42 0.01 14.77
C GLU A 286 7.05 1.44 14.38
N ASP A 287 7.58 1.94 13.27
CA ASP A 287 7.14 3.23 12.70
C ASP A 287 5.68 3.17 12.23
N ALA A 288 5.30 2.04 11.65
CA ALA A 288 3.93 1.65 11.42
C ALA A 288 3.84 0.19 11.83
N ALA A 289 2.84 -0.16 12.66
CA ALA A 289 2.77 -1.51 13.19
C ALA A 289 2.42 -2.52 12.09
N GLU A 290 3.43 -3.10 11.42
CA GLU A 290 3.35 -4.11 10.36
C GLU A 290 3.37 -5.53 10.95
N LEU A 291 4.03 -5.72 12.09
CA LEU A 291 4.22 -7.01 12.72
C LEU A 291 2.93 -7.51 13.39
N VAL A 292 2.50 -8.70 13.00
CA VAL A 292 1.40 -9.43 13.62
C VAL A 292 1.95 -10.74 14.16
N LEU A 293 1.70 -11.02 15.43
CA LEU A 293 2.15 -12.20 16.15
C LEU A 293 0.92 -12.93 16.73
N ASP A 294 0.91 -14.26 16.72
CA ASP A 294 -0.24 -15.04 17.24
C ASP A 294 -0.19 -15.24 18.75
N GLN A 295 0.95 -14.95 19.38
CA GLN A 295 1.10 -15.06 20.82
C GLN A 295 0.09 -14.12 21.51
N ARG A 296 -0.50 -14.61 22.62
CA ARG A 296 -1.53 -13.86 23.35
C ARG A 296 -0.98 -12.61 24.02
N HIS A 297 0.25 -12.67 24.55
CA HIS A 297 0.82 -11.60 25.37
C HIS A 297 1.65 -10.60 24.56
N VAL A 298 1.06 -10.04 23.51
CA VAL A 298 1.73 -9.07 22.62
C VAL A 298 1.19 -7.66 22.88
N VAL A 299 2.08 -6.70 23.10
CA VAL A 299 1.76 -5.27 23.16
C VAL A 299 2.43 -4.59 21.98
N ARG A 300 1.62 -3.94 21.12
CA ARG A 300 2.08 -3.27 19.91
C ARG A 300 2.18 -1.78 20.16
N LEU A 301 3.36 -1.22 19.95
CA LEU A 301 3.67 0.19 20.08
C LEU A 301 4.05 0.75 18.71
N GLU A 302 3.52 1.94 18.40
CA GLU A 302 3.73 2.62 17.13
C GLU A 302 4.23 4.03 17.38
N THR A 303 5.16 4.49 16.55
CA THR A 303 5.63 5.88 16.63
C THR A 303 4.51 6.84 16.24
N ARG A 304 4.64 8.09 16.66
CA ARG A 304 3.69 9.13 16.30
C ARG A 304 4.44 10.31 15.71
N PRO A 305 4.17 10.72 14.46
CA PRO A 305 4.73 11.95 13.93
C PRO A 305 4.21 13.16 14.73
N PRO A 306 4.92 14.31 14.69
CA PRO A 306 4.39 15.53 15.28
C PRO A 306 3.05 15.93 14.64
N ASN A 307 2.23 16.66 15.38
CA ASN A 307 1.05 17.32 14.83
C ASN A 307 1.45 18.48 13.89
N ILE A 308 0.46 19.15 13.29
CA ILE A 308 0.70 20.28 12.35
C ILE A 308 1.49 21.42 13.01
N GLU A 309 1.37 21.56 14.34
CA GLU A 309 2.12 22.55 15.14
C GLU A 309 3.54 22.08 15.52
N GLY A 310 4.00 20.93 15.01
CA GLY A 310 5.32 20.38 15.32
C GLY A 310 5.44 19.72 16.71
N ARG A 311 4.32 19.49 17.41
CA ARG A 311 4.29 18.98 18.79
C ARG A 311 3.83 17.54 18.89
N GLY A 312 4.18 16.90 20.00
CA GLY A 312 3.65 15.57 20.36
C GLY A 312 4.24 14.41 19.54
N GLN A 313 5.41 14.59 18.93
CA GLN A 313 6.15 13.49 18.34
C GLN A 313 6.47 12.43 19.40
N ILE A 314 6.31 11.16 19.05
CA ILE A 314 6.76 10.01 19.83
C ILE A 314 7.66 9.19 18.91
N THR A 315 8.94 9.13 19.23
CA THR A 315 9.95 8.43 18.41
C THR A 315 10.09 6.97 18.80
N THR A 316 10.73 6.17 17.95
CA THR A 316 11.09 4.77 18.26
C THR A 316 11.90 4.68 19.55
N ARG A 317 12.81 5.65 19.76
CA ARG A 317 13.63 5.77 20.96
C ARG A 317 12.79 5.94 22.22
N ASP A 318 11.81 6.85 22.19
CA ASP A 318 10.90 7.08 23.32
C ASP A 318 10.14 5.81 23.69
N LEU A 319 9.69 5.05 22.69
CA LEU A 319 9.00 3.78 22.88
C LEU A 319 9.91 2.68 23.42
N VAL A 320 11.16 2.60 22.97
CA VAL A 320 12.15 1.65 23.52
C VAL A 320 12.38 1.94 24.99
N ILE A 321 12.66 3.19 25.36
CA ILE A 321 12.87 3.59 26.77
C ILE A 321 11.62 3.30 27.61
N ASN A 322 10.43 3.61 27.10
CA ASN A 322 9.18 3.32 27.79
C ASN A 322 8.96 1.80 27.96
N SER A 323 9.29 1.00 26.95
CA SER A 323 9.10 -0.45 26.96
C SER A 323 9.84 -1.14 28.11
N LEU A 324 11.02 -0.64 28.51
CA LEU A 324 11.80 -1.16 29.62
C LEU A 324 11.05 -1.10 30.97
N ARG A 325 10.06 -0.20 31.09
CA ARG A 325 9.21 -0.07 32.29
C ARG A 325 7.94 -0.91 32.22
N MET A 326 7.68 -1.58 31.10
CA MET A 326 6.46 -2.35 30.86
C MET A 326 6.63 -3.84 31.17
N ARG A 327 7.72 -4.22 31.87
CA ARG A 327 8.11 -5.60 32.22
C ARG A 327 8.04 -6.54 31.00
N PRO A 328 8.74 -6.24 29.89
CA PRO A 328 8.76 -7.12 28.73
C PRO A 328 9.65 -8.35 29.01
N ASP A 329 9.25 -9.51 28.50
CA ASP A 329 10.18 -10.65 28.33
C ASP A 329 10.96 -10.52 27.02
N ARG A 330 10.36 -9.88 26.01
CA ARG A 330 10.95 -9.65 24.68
C ARG A 330 10.67 -8.24 24.20
N ILE A 331 11.68 -7.59 23.63
CA ILE A 331 11.53 -6.34 22.90
C ILE A 331 11.85 -6.60 21.44
N ILE A 332 10.92 -6.25 20.55
CA ILE A 332 11.07 -6.37 19.11
C ILE A 332 10.99 -4.98 18.51
N VAL A 333 12.06 -4.53 17.87
CA VAL A 333 12.07 -3.28 17.12
C VAL A 333 11.94 -3.63 15.64
N GLY A 334 10.89 -3.15 14.97
CA GLY A 334 10.60 -3.50 13.58
C GLY A 334 11.75 -3.16 12.64
N GLU A 335 12.35 -1.98 12.79
CA GLU A 335 13.58 -1.60 12.11
C GLU A 335 14.31 -0.50 12.89
N CYS A 336 15.61 -0.69 13.12
CA CYS A 336 16.48 0.36 13.65
C CYS A 336 16.96 1.28 12.51
N ARG A 337 16.69 2.57 12.66
CA ARG A 337 16.96 3.64 11.69
C ARG A 337 17.70 4.84 12.29
N GLY A 338 17.80 4.93 13.62
CA GLY A 338 18.40 6.07 14.30
C GLY A 338 18.91 5.78 15.72
N ALA A 339 18.81 6.80 16.56
CA ALA A 339 19.36 6.84 17.91
C ALA A 339 18.85 5.73 18.85
N GLU A 340 17.67 5.16 18.58
CA GLU A 340 17.11 4.04 19.35
C GLU A 340 18.00 2.80 19.34
N ALA A 341 18.93 2.67 18.38
CA ALA A 341 19.88 1.57 18.34
C ALA A 341 20.72 1.47 19.62
N LEU A 342 21.09 2.59 20.25
CA LEU A 342 21.84 2.58 21.51
C LEU A 342 21.00 2.00 22.65
N ASP A 343 19.79 2.52 22.85
CA ASP A 343 18.89 2.07 23.93
C ASP A 343 18.49 0.60 23.74
N MET A 344 18.36 0.16 22.49
CA MET A 344 18.09 -1.23 22.14
C MET A 344 19.28 -2.16 22.47
N LEU A 345 20.50 -1.76 22.10
CA LEU A 345 21.72 -2.51 22.48
C LEU A 345 21.91 -2.56 24.00
N GLN A 346 21.55 -1.48 24.70
CA GLN A 346 21.54 -1.48 26.16
C GLN A 346 20.50 -2.47 26.71
N ALA A 347 19.27 -2.46 26.19
CA ALA A 347 18.23 -3.42 26.59
C ALA A 347 18.68 -4.87 26.42
N MET A 348 19.29 -5.19 25.27
CA MET A 348 19.88 -6.50 24.95
C MET A 348 20.97 -6.93 25.93
N ASN A 349 21.76 -5.98 26.44
CA ASN A 349 22.81 -6.26 27.43
C ASN A 349 22.30 -6.24 28.88
N THR A 350 21.07 -5.76 29.14
CA THR A 350 20.55 -5.48 30.50
C THR A 350 19.26 -6.24 30.80
N GLY A 351 19.28 -7.55 30.57
CA GLY A 351 18.23 -8.47 31.05
C GLY A 351 16.97 -8.52 30.19
N HIS A 352 17.00 -7.94 28.99
CA HIS A 352 15.95 -8.09 27.98
C HIS A 352 16.45 -8.93 26.78
N ASP A 353 17.05 -10.07 27.13
CA ASP A 353 17.63 -11.01 26.18
C ASP A 353 16.57 -11.59 25.25
N GLY A 354 17.01 -12.06 24.09
CA GLY A 354 16.12 -12.62 23.07
C GLY A 354 15.39 -11.56 22.26
N SER A 355 15.87 -10.32 22.29
CA SER A 355 15.34 -9.22 21.49
C SER A 355 15.64 -9.43 20.01
N LEU A 356 14.73 -8.97 19.16
CA LEU A 356 14.81 -9.10 17.71
C LEU A 356 14.72 -7.72 17.07
N THR A 357 15.54 -7.46 16.05
CA THR A 357 15.37 -6.25 15.24
C THR A 357 15.73 -6.45 13.79
N THR A 358 15.34 -5.49 12.95
CA THR A 358 15.86 -5.39 11.59
C THR A 358 16.73 -4.15 11.39
N VAL A 359 17.67 -4.23 10.44
CA VAL A 359 18.47 -3.09 10.01
C VAL A 359 18.68 -3.13 8.49
N HIS A 360 18.66 -1.97 7.85
CA HIS A 360 19.02 -1.90 6.43
C HIS A 360 20.54 -2.00 6.26
N ALA A 361 21.00 -3.05 5.56
CA ALA A 361 22.40 -3.23 5.21
C ALA A 361 22.54 -4.12 3.96
N ASN A 362 23.66 -3.98 3.25
CA ASN A 362 23.93 -4.73 2.02
C ASN A 362 24.74 -6.02 2.27
N SER A 363 25.21 -6.21 3.49
CA SER A 363 25.90 -7.43 3.92
C SER A 363 25.85 -7.57 5.45
N PRO A 364 26.15 -8.76 6.01
CA PRO A 364 26.27 -8.93 7.46
C PRO A 364 27.32 -8.00 8.08
N ARG A 365 28.45 -7.76 7.40
CA ARG A 365 29.51 -6.88 7.92
C ARG A 365 29.08 -5.41 7.89
N ASP A 366 28.38 -5.00 6.84
CA ASP A 366 27.82 -3.64 6.75
C ASP A 366 26.76 -3.40 7.83
N SER A 367 26.05 -4.45 8.28
CA SER A 367 25.06 -4.33 9.36
C SER A 367 25.69 -3.87 10.68
N LEU A 368 26.91 -4.32 10.98
CA LEU A 368 27.67 -3.90 12.16
C LEU A 368 28.11 -2.43 12.04
N ALA A 369 28.70 -2.06 10.90
CA ALA A 369 29.09 -0.67 10.65
C ALA A 369 27.87 0.27 10.64
N ARG A 370 26.71 -0.22 10.19
CA ARG A 370 25.45 0.51 10.24
C ARG A 370 25.02 0.73 11.69
N LEU A 371 25.03 -0.29 12.55
CA LEU A 371 24.72 -0.14 13.97
C LEU A 371 25.66 0.87 14.66
N GLU A 372 26.97 0.85 14.35
CA GLU A 372 27.91 1.85 14.86
C GLU A 372 27.46 3.28 14.52
N THR A 373 27.08 3.50 13.25
CA THR A 373 26.58 4.80 12.78
C THR A 373 25.29 5.20 13.49
N LEU A 374 24.35 4.27 13.65
CA LEU A 374 23.06 4.54 14.31
C LEU A 374 23.24 4.92 15.79
N VAL A 375 24.17 4.27 16.48
CA VAL A 375 24.51 4.61 17.88
C VAL A 375 25.09 6.01 17.98
N LEU A 376 25.97 6.42 17.06
CA LEU A 376 26.54 7.77 17.04
C LEU A 376 25.47 8.86 16.86
N MET A 377 24.34 8.55 16.20
CA MET A 377 23.21 9.47 16.07
C MET A 377 22.48 9.75 17.40
N ALA A 378 22.72 8.96 18.45
CA ALA A 378 22.14 9.19 19.77
C ALA A 378 22.67 10.45 20.47
N GLY A 379 23.74 11.06 19.94
CA GLY A 379 24.30 12.33 20.41
C GLY A 379 25.27 12.20 21.59
N PHE A 380 25.66 10.97 21.95
CA PHE A 380 26.70 10.73 22.94
C PHE A 380 28.07 10.61 22.27
N ASP A 381 29.08 11.25 22.84
CA ASP A 381 30.47 11.11 22.40
C ASP A 381 31.08 9.84 23.00
N LEU A 382 30.64 8.68 22.49
CA LEU A 382 31.16 7.37 22.87
C LEU A 382 32.34 7.00 21.97
N PRO A 383 33.48 6.57 22.53
CA PRO A 383 34.56 6.01 21.73
C PRO A 383 34.07 4.83 20.89
N ILE A 384 34.45 4.79 19.60
CA ILE A 384 34.00 3.74 18.67
C ILE A 384 34.27 2.32 19.19
N ARG A 385 35.35 2.15 19.94
CA ARG A 385 35.70 0.88 20.59
C ARG A 385 34.61 0.44 21.59
N ALA A 386 34.11 1.36 22.41
CA ALA A 386 33.06 1.05 23.37
C ALA A 386 31.74 0.68 22.68
N ILE A 387 31.42 1.34 21.56
CA ILE A 387 30.25 1.00 20.74
C ILE A 387 30.38 -0.42 20.18
N ARG A 388 31.55 -0.77 19.63
CA ARG A 388 31.81 -2.11 19.10
C ARG A 388 31.74 -3.19 20.17
N GLU A 389 32.27 -2.92 21.36
CA GLU A 389 32.18 -3.83 22.50
C GLU A 389 30.71 -4.04 22.93
N GLN A 390 29.87 -2.98 22.94
CA GLN A 390 28.44 -3.12 23.20
C GLN A 390 27.71 -3.93 22.13
N VAL A 391 28.00 -3.69 20.84
CA VAL A 391 27.39 -4.45 19.73
C VAL A 391 27.79 -5.93 19.80
N ALA A 392 29.07 -6.23 20.02
CA ALA A 392 29.58 -7.60 20.11
C ALA A 392 29.02 -8.36 21.31
N SER A 393 28.78 -7.66 22.43
CA SER A 393 28.14 -8.24 23.62
C SER A 393 26.64 -8.45 23.42
N ALA A 394 25.96 -7.54 22.74
CA ALA A 394 24.51 -7.56 22.60
C ALA A 394 24.02 -8.56 21.54
N VAL A 395 24.69 -8.67 20.40
CA VAL A 395 24.17 -9.41 19.23
C VAL A 395 24.75 -10.82 19.17
N ASP A 396 23.92 -11.83 19.39
CA ASP A 396 24.33 -13.25 19.31
C ASP A 396 24.34 -13.77 17.86
N LEU A 397 23.38 -13.34 17.04
CA LEU A 397 23.19 -13.87 15.69
C LEU A 397 22.84 -12.75 14.71
N ILE A 398 23.49 -12.78 13.53
CA ILE A 398 23.12 -11.95 12.39
C ILE A 398 22.56 -12.85 11.30
N VAL A 399 21.32 -12.58 10.88
CA VAL A 399 20.71 -13.19 9.69
C VAL A 399 20.66 -12.13 8.61
N HIS A 400 21.16 -12.43 7.41
CA HIS A 400 21.18 -11.49 6.31
C HIS A 400 20.30 -11.99 5.17
N LEU A 401 19.34 -11.15 4.75
CA LEU A 401 18.42 -11.44 3.66
C LEU A 401 18.82 -10.69 2.41
N SER A 402 18.80 -11.41 1.29
CA SER A 402 19.08 -10.88 -0.03
C SER A 402 17.88 -11.01 -0.96
N ARG A 403 17.59 -9.96 -1.73
CA ARG A 403 16.68 -10.03 -2.87
C ARG A 403 17.51 -10.22 -4.14
N LEU A 404 17.35 -11.37 -4.78
CA LEU A 404 18.02 -11.71 -6.02
C LEU A 404 17.37 -10.98 -7.22
N ARG A 405 18.08 -10.97 -8.35
CA ARG A 405 17.64 -10.25 -9.56
C ARG A 405 16.33 -10.78 -10.16
N ASP A 406 16.04 -12.05 -9.94
CA ASP A 406 14.79 -12.71 -10.32
C ASP A 406 13.61 -12.36 -9.37
N GLY A 407 13.86 -11.56 -8.33
CA GLY A 407 12.89 -11.19 -7.31
C GLY A 407 12.82 -12.15 -6.13
N THR A 408 13.51 -13.30 -6.20
CA THR A 408 13.54 -14.30 -5.13
C THR A 408 14.23 -13.72 -3.89
N ARG A 409 13.72 -14.05 -2.70
CA ARG A 409 14.30 -13.66 -1.41
C ARG A 409 15.00 -14.87 -0.79
N ARG A 410 16.19 -14.69 -0.22
CA ARG A 410 16.98 -15.76 0.44
C ARG A 410 17.68 -15.27 1.68
#